data_AF-A0A7Z3C9Y0-F1
#
_entry.id   AF-A0A7Z3C9Y0-F1
#
_cell.length_a   1.000
_cell.length_b   1.000
_cell.length_c   1.000
_cell.angle_alpha   90.00
_cell.angle_beta   90.00
_cell.angle_gamma   90.00
#
_symmetry.space_group_name_H-M   'P 1'
#
loop_
_entity.id
_entity.type
_entity.pdbx_description
1 polymer ?
#
loop_
_entity_poly.entity_id
_entity_poly.type
_entity_poly.pdbx_seq_one_letter_code
_entity_poly.pdbx_strand_id
1 'polypeptide(L)'
;MRFLKVIARDRSGSGAGDSVQLRFHDSEQDWREASAREVAQLRSFTSTYLKCAWFNAADEDTRHLRIFALNPGSDGTPESVRLHFHQGETIAYKAAVHDLDNDGRFEVVLCSDVDNDGRANRTDRSRLTALVKQFLKLGWF
;
A
#
# COMPACT_ATOMS: atom_id res chain seq x y z
N MET A 1 -11.37 -10.06 6.00
CA MET A 1 -9.95 -10.01 5.57
C MET A 1 -9.40 -8.70 6.05
N ARG A 2 -8.30 -8.73 6.80
CA ARG A 2 -7.66 -7.50 7.27
C ARG A 2 -6.96 -6.79 6.12
N PHE A 3 -7.05 -5.48 6.06
CA PHE A 3 -6.26 -4.67 5.14
C PHE A 3 -5.96 -3.30 5.72
N LEU A 4 -4.91 -2.65 5.20
CA LEU A 4 -4.66 -1.24 5.43
C LEU A 4 -5.16 -0.46 4.23
N LYS A 5 -6.06 0.50 4.46
CA LYS A 5 -6.49 1.48 3.48
C LYS A 5 -5.66 2.76 3.62
N VAL A 6 -5.10 3.23 2.52
CA VAL A 6 -4.22 4.40 2.47
C VAL A 6 -4.81 5.41 1.51
N ILE A 7 -5.02 6.64 1.98
CA ILE A 7 -5.55 7.75 1.19
C ILE A 7 -4.53 8.88 1.24
N ALA A 8 -3.93 9.23 0.11
CA ALA A 8 -3.06 10.40 0.01
C ALA A 8 -3.78 11.56 -0.67
N ARG A 9 -3.49 12.78 -0.24
CA ARG A 9 -4.04 14.01 -0.84
C ARG A 9 -2.95 15.07 -0.99
N ASP A 10 -3.04 15.86 -2.04
CA ASP A 10 -2.30 17.11 -2.25
C ASP A 10 -3.15 18.27 -1.73
N ARG A 11 -2.97 18.63 -0.45
CA ARG A 11 -3.74 19.71 0.19
C ARG A 11 -3.17 21.09 -0.10
N SER A 12 -1.87 21.17 -0.36
CA SER A 12 -1.18 22.41 -0.71
C SER A 12 -1.39 22.82 -2.16
N GLY A 13 -1.80 21.90 -3.04
CA GLY A 13 -1.92 22.13 -4.49
C GLY A 13 -0.55 22.17 -5.17
N SER A 14 0.46 21.53 -4.59
CA SER A 14 1.85 21.55 -5.07
C SER A 14 2.11 20.62 -6.25
N GLY A 15 1.13 19.78 -6.61
CA GLY A 15 1.29 18.69 -7.57
C GLY A 15 1.89 17.42 -6.95
N ALA A 16 2.00 17.37 -5.62
CA ALA A 16 2.50 16.21 -4.88
C ALA A 16 1.63 15.95 -3.64
N GLY A 17 1.34 14.68 -3.36
CA GLY A 17 0.65 14.32 -2.13
C GLY A 17 1.46 14.72 -0.89
N ASP A 18 0.82 15.46 0.02
CA ASP A 18 1.44 16.03 1.22
C ASP A 18 0.78 15.56 2.52
N SER A 19 -0.36 14.87 2.41
CA SER A 19 -1.09 14.30 3.54
C SER A 19 -1.47 12.86 3.26
N VAL A 20 -1.37 12.01 4.28
CA VAL A 20 -1.73 10.59 4.19
C VAL A 20 -2.62 10.22 5.38
N GLN A 21 -3.79 9.68 5.07
CA GLN A 21 -4.70 9.07 6.01
C GLN A 21 -4.56 7.54 5.94
N LEU A 22 -4.51 6.90 7.10
CA LEU A 22 -4.34 5.46 7.25
C LEU A 22 -5.53 4.89 8.02
N ARG A 23 -6.19 3.88 7.47
CA ARG A 23 -7.32 3.19 8.10
C ARG A 23 -7.03 1.69 8.18
N PHE A 24 -7.03 1.15 9.38
CA PHE A 24 -6.89 -0.28 9.63
C PHE A 24 -8.28 -0.92 9.58
N HIS A 25 -8.48 -1.81 8.61
CA HIS A 25 -9.72 -2.54 8.42
C HIS A 25 -9.57 -3.97 8.95
N ASP A 26 -10.43 -4.38 9.88
CA ASP A 26 -10.59 -5.79 10.28
C ASP A 26 -11.52 -6.53 9.29
N SER A 27 -12.50 -5.80 8.77
CA SER A 27 -13.40 -6.21 7.69
C SER A 27 -13.73 -5.02 6.77
N GLU A 28 -14.60 -5.22 5.79
CA GLU A 28 -15.05 -4.11 4.93
C GLU A 28 -15.77 -3.02 5.73
N GLN A 29 -16.56 -3.42 6.73
CA GLN A 29 -17.39 -2.53 7.54
C GLN A 29 -16.73 -2.08 8.84
N ASP A 30 -15.83 -2.90 9.39
CA ASP A 30 -15.15 -2.63 10.65
C ASP A 30 -13.73 -2.09 10.42
N TRP A 31 -13.53 -0.84 10.82
CA TRP A 31 -12.26 -0.16 10.66
C TRP A 31 -12.05 0.92 11.72
N ARG A 32 -10.78 1.25 11.92
CA ARG A 32 -10.35 2.39 12.74
C ARG A 32 -9.30 3.21 12.01
N GLU A 33 -9.23 4.49 12.34
CA GLU A 33 -8.14 5.34 11.91
C GLU A 33 -6.85 5.00 12.68
N ALA A 34 -5.70 5.19 12.03
CA ALA A 34 -4.41 5.07 12.68
C ALA A 34 -4.23 6.15 13.75
N SER A 35 -3.75 5.76 14.93
CA SER A 35 -3.36 6.70 15.97
C SER A 35 -2.13 7.53 15.55
N ALA A 36 -1.90 8.67 16.20
CA ALA A 36 -0.73 9.50 15.93
C ALA A 36 0.61 8.74 16.10
N ARG A 37 0.66 7.80 17.06
CA ARG A 37 1.82 6.91 17.26
C ARG A 37 2.04 5.99 16.07
N GLU A 38 0.98 5.34 15.59
CA GLU A 38 1.07 4.45 14.42
C GLU A 38 1.44 5.23 13.16
N VAL A 39 0.88 6.43 12.96
CA VAL A 39 1.27 7.34 11.87
C VAL A 39 2.77 7.66 11.94
N ALA A 40 3.31 7.95 13.12
CA ALA A 40 4.73 8.21 13.30
C ALA A 40 5.61 6.99 12.98
N GLN A 41 5.18 5.79 13.41
CA GLN A 41 5.86 4.53 13.07
C GLN A 41 5.80 4.22 11.57
N LEU A 42 4.71 4.62 10.91
CA LEU A 42 4.46 4.43 9.49
C LEU A 42 5.08 5.48 8.58
N ARG A 43 5.89 6.41 9.10
CA ARG A 43 6.50 7.47 8.30
C ARG A 43 7.24 6.97 7.05
N SER A 44 7.99 5.87 7.18
CA SER A 44 8.71 5.25 6.05
C SER A 44 7.76 4.64 5.03
N PHE A 45 6.67 4.02 5.50
CA PHE A 45 5.61 3.49 4.64
C PHE A 45 4.92 4.62 3.88
N THR A 46 4.45 5.66 4.58
CA THR A 46 3.73 6.79 3.97
C THR A 46 4.60 7.55 2.98
N SER A 47 5.87 7.81 3.33
CA SER A 47 6.83 8.46 2.41
C SER A 47 7.10 7.63 1.16
N THR A 48 7.07 6.30 1.27
CA THR A 48 7.22 5.40 0.12
C THR A 48 5.95 5.38 -0.73
N TYR A 49 4.78 5.37 -0.09
CA TYR A 49 3.48 5.43 -0.78
C TYR A 49 3.31 6.72 -1.58
N LEU A 50 3.73 7.87 -1.04
CA LEU A 50 3.66 9.15 -1.76
C LEU A 50 4.49 9.15 -3.06
N LYS A 51 5.56 8.37 -3.13
CA LYS A 51 6.34 8.17 -4.36
C LYS A 51 5.61 7.36 -5.44
N CYS A 52 4.47 6.74 -5.10
CA CYS A 52 3.62 6.07 -6.07
C CYS A 52 2.79 7.07 -6.90
N ALA A 53 2.80 8.36 -6.52
CA ALA A 53 1.98 9.41 -7.13
C ALA A 53 0.46 9.09 -7.20
N TRP A 54 -0.02 8.21 -6.30
CA TRP A 54 -1.44 7.85 -6.17
C TRP A 54 -2.12 8.68 -5.08
N PHE A 55 -2.41 9.92 -5.41
CA PHE A 55 -3.04 10.89 -4.51
C PHE A 55 -4.23 11.59 -5.17
N ASN A 56 -5.03 12.21 -4.31
CA ASN A 56 -6.22 12.99 -4.64
C ASN A 56 -5.94 14.49 -4.56
N ALA A 57 -6.83 15.29 -5.15
CA ALA A 57 -6.96 16.69 -4.74
C ALA A 57 -7.40 16.80 -3.26
N ALA A 58 -7.26 17.99 -2.67
CA ALA A 58 -7.36 18.24 -1.23
C ALA A 58 -8.58 17.61 -0.52
N ASP A 59 -9.75 17.65 -1.16
CA ASP A 59 -11.06 17.25 -0.59
C ASP A 59 -11.64 15.98 -1.24
N GLU A 60 -10.82 15.22 -1.96
CA GLU A 60 -11.22 13.99 -2.63
C GLU A 60 -10.64 12.74 -1.95
N ASP A 61 -11.43 11.66 -1.96
CA ASP A 61 -11.07 10.33 -1.43
C ASP A 61 -11.23 9.23 -2.49
N THR A 62 -11.29 9.61 -3.77
CA THR A 62 -11.58 8.68 -4.87
C THR A 62 -10.44 7.67 -5.05
N ARG A 63 -9.19 8.13 -4.98
CA ARG A 63 -7.98 7.32 -5.09
C ARG A 63 -7.53 6.83 -3.73
N HIS A 64 -7.39 5.51 -3.60
CA HIS A 64 -6.84 4.90 -2.40
C HIS A 64 -6.15 3.58 -2.70
N LEU A 65 -5.21 3.19 -1.84
CA LEU A 65 -4.64 1.85 -1.83
C LEU A 65 -5.34 1.00 -0.79
N ARG A 66 -5.60 -0.27 -1.12
CA ARG A 66 -5.82 -1.33 -0.16
C ARG A 66 -4.64 -2.30 -0.24
N ILE A 67 -3.96 -2.53 0.87
CA ILE A 67 -2.85 -3.49 0.96
C ILE A 67 -3.15 -4.53 2.05
N PHE A 68 -2.91 -5.80 1.73
CA PHE A 68 -3.17 -6.92 2.64
C PHE A 68 -2.23 -8.09 2.37
N ALA A 69 -1.95 -8.85 3.43
CA ALA A 69 -1.16 -10.06 3.36
C ALA A 69 -2.05 -11.30 3.30
N LEU A 70 -1.52 -12.37 2.72
CA LEU A 70 -2.14 -13.68 2.59
C LEU A 70 -1.14 -14.72 3.10
N ASN A 71 -1.68 -15.71 3.81
CA ASN A 71 -0.95 -16.86 4.35
C ASN A 71 -1.74 -18.13 3.98
N PRO A 72 -1.73 -18.55 2.71
CA PRO A 72 -2.53 -19.69 2.24
C PRO A 72 -2.04 -21.03 2.82
N GLY A 73 -0.74 -21.19 3.08
CA GLY A 73 -0.17 -22.35 3.77
C GLY A 73 -0.55 -22.43 5.25
N SER A 74 -1.12 -21.35 5.82
CA SER A 74 -1.63 -21.29 7.19
C SER A 74 -0.57 -21.53 8.27
N ASP A 75 0.70 -21.24 7.98
CA ASP A 75 1.83 -21.46 8.91
C ASP A 75 2.09 -20.25 9.84
N GLY A 76 1.44 -19.13 9.55
CA GLY A 76 1.49 -17.89 10.34
C GLY A 76 2.37 -16.82 9.70
N THR A 77 3.03 -17.12 8.59
CA THR A 77 3.90 -16.21 7.86
C THR A 77 3.22 -15.70 6.58
N PRO A 78 3.30 -14.39 6.27
CA PRO A 78 2.75 -13.90 5.02
C PRO A 78 3.54 -14.35 3.79
N GLU A 79 3.00 -15.29 3.03
CA GLU A 79 3.58 -15.76 1.76
C GLU A 79 3.30 -14.80 0.59
N SER A 80 2.27 -13.96 0.69
CA SER A 80 1.94 -13.02 -0.38
C SER A 80 1.38 -11.71 0.15
N VAL A 81 1.71 -10.61 -0.52
CA VAL A 81 1.09 -9.30 -0.26
C VAL A 81 0.49 -8.78 -1.54
N ARG A 82 -0.78 -8.38 -1.48
CA ARG A 82 -1.53 -7.81 -2.60
C ARG A 82 -1.82 -6.34 -2.35
N LEU A 83 -1.69 -5.56 -3.41
CA LEU A 83 -1.97 -4.13 -3.45
C LEU A 83 -3.03 -3.88 -4.52
N HIS A 84 -4.12 -3.27 -4.13
CA HIS A 84 -5.17 -2.82 -5.04
C HIS A 84 -5.21 -1.29 -5.01
N PHE A 85 -4.88 -0.66 -6.13
CA PHE A 85 -5.01 0.78 -6.31
C PHE A 85 -6.41 1.06 -6.86
N HIS A 86 -7.24 1.67 -6.04
CA HIS A 86 -8.63 1.98 -6.35
C HIS A 86 -8.78 3.41 -6.87
N GLN A 87 -9.71 3.59 -7.80
CA GLN A 87 -10.30 4.86 -8.18
C GLN A 87 -11.82 4.74 -8.10
N GLY A 88 -12.41 5.37 -7.08
CA GLY A 88 -13.79 5.13 -6.68
C GLY A 88 -13.98 3.68 -6.25
N GLU A 89 -14.99 3.03 -6.82
CA GLU A 89 -15.31 1.62 -6.56
C GLU A 89 -14.47 0.65 -7.41
N THR A 90 -13.79 1.15 -8.45
CA THR A 90 -13.03 0.33 -9.39
C THR A 90 -11.58 0.17 -8.95
N ILE A 91 -10.97 -0.96 -9.33
CA ILE A 91 -9.53 -1.16 -9.19
C ILE A 91 -8.87 -0.68 -10.48
N ALA A 92 -8.12 0.42 -10.40
CA ALA A 92 -7.38 0.98 -11.53
C ALA A 92 -6.24 0.04 -11.95
N TYR A 93 -5.47 -0.49 -10.99
CA TYR A 93 -4.52 -1.56 -11.23
C TYR A 93 -4.16 -2.33 -9.94
N LYS A 94 -3.51 -3.49 -10.12
CA LYS A 94 -3.08 -4.38 -9.04
C LYS A 94 -1.57 -4.56 -9.08
N ALA A 95 -1.01 -4.81 -7.91
CA ALA A 95 0.35 -5.30 -7.75
C ALA A 95 0.39 -6.41 -6.69
N ALA A 96 1.38 -7.28 -6.78
CA ALA A 96 1.55 -8.36 -5.82
C ALA A 96 3.02 -8.73 -5.65
N VAL A 97 3.36 -9.25 -4.47
CA VAL A 97 4.61 -9.96 -4.23
C VAL A 97 4.32 -11.33 -3.63
N HIS A 98 5.23 -12.26 -3.86
CA HIS A 98 5.21 -13.60 -3.27
C HIS A 98 6.60 -13.94 -2.72
N ASP A 99 6.62 -14.39 -1.48
CA ASP A 99 7.72 -15.06 -0.79
C ASP A 99 7.39 -16.55 -0.82
N LEU A 100 8.01 -17.30 -1.73
CA LEU A 100 7.60 -18.67 -2.06
C LEU A 100 8.25 -19.72 -1.15
N ASP A 101 9.35 -19.37 -0.49
CA ASP A 101 10.10 -20.23 0.41
C ASP A 101 10.18 -19.69 1.85
N ASN A 102 9.46 -18.59 2.13
CA ASN A 102 9.36 -17.92 3.43
C ASN A 102 10.72 -17.47 3.98
N ASP A 103 11.65 -17.09 3.10
CA ASP A 103 12.98 -16.59 3.47
C ASP A 103 13.03 -15.06 3.73
N GLY A 104 11.91 -14.37 3.51
CA GLY A 104 11.76 -12.93 3.65
C GLY A 104 12.18 -12.12 2.41
N ARG A 105 12.53 -12.79 1.31
CA ARG A 105 12.72 -12.22 -0.03
C ARG A 105 11.46 -12.47 -0.86
N PHE A 106 11.39 -11.79 -2.01
CA PHE A 106 10.24 -11.91 -2.90
C PHE A 106 10.72 -12.45 -4.25
N GLU A 107 10.42 -13.71 -4.52
CA GLU A 107 10.80 -14.44 -5.73
C GLU A 107 9.96 -13.91 -6.89
N VAL A 108 8.70 -13.60 -6.63
CA VAL A 108 7.77 -13.05 -7.61
C VAL A 108 7.37 -11.64 -7.20
N VAL A 109 7.57 -10.69 -8.12
CA VAL A 109 7.07 -9.32 -7.98
C VAL A 109 6.31 -8.95 -9.24
N LEU A 110 5.00 -8.82 -9.10
CA LEU A 110 4.08 -8.40 -10.16
C LEU A 110 3.80 -6.91 -9.97
N CYS A 111 4.41 -6.08 -10.81
CA CYS A 111 4.22 -4.63 -10.80
C CYS A 111 4.12 -4.09 -12.23
N SER A 112 3.27 -3.08 -12.40
CA SER A 112 3.23 -2.21 -13.58
C SER A 112 3.92 -0.87 -13.22
N ASP A 113 3.50 0.23 -13.84
CA ASP A 113 3.88 1.60 -13.50
C ASP A 113 3.23 2.03 -12.16
N VAL A 114 3.77 1.54 -11.05
CA VAL A 114 3.25 1.79 -9.69
C VAL A 114 3.54 3.21 -9.25
N ASP A 115 4.54 3.84 -9.85
CA ASP A 115 4.92 5.22 -9.54
C ASP A 115 4.34 6.28 -10.46
N ASN A 116 3.57 5.83 -11.45
CA ASN A 116 2.80 6.65 -12.37
C ASN A 116 3.70 7.66 -13.11
N ASP A 117 4.94 7.27 -13.43
CA ASP A 117 5.90 8.06 -14.22
C ASP A 117 5.79 7.81 -15.74
N GLY A 118 4.88 6.90 -16.14
CA GLY A 118 4.63 6.50 -17.51
C GLY A 118 5.52 5.35 -17.99
N ARG A 119 6.33 4.72 -17.14
CA ARG A 119 7.28 3.67 -17.52
C ARG A 119 7.30 2.52 -16.52
N ALA A 120 6.77 1.36 -16.91
CA ALA A 120 6.95 0.14 -16.12
C ALA A 120 8.42 -0.33 -16.14
N ASN A 121 9.15 -0.14 -15.04
CA ASN A 121 10.59 -0.36 -14.96
C ASN A 121 11.08 -0.87 -13.58
N ARG A 122 12.41 -0.93 -13.40
CA ARG A 122 13.04 -1.45 -12.17
C ARG A 122 12.74 -0.59 -10.93
N THR A 123 12.46 0.68 -11.13
CA THR A 123 12.12 1.64 -10.07
C THR A 123 10.78 1.26 -9.45
N ASP A 124 9.78 0.91 -10.27
CA ASP A 124 8.48 0.42 -9.79
C ASP A 124 8.64 -0.81 -8.90
N ARG A 125 9.39 -1.80 -9.38
CA ARG A 125 9.66 -3.04 -8.63
C ARG A 125 10.30 -2.73 -7.27
N SER A 126 11.23 -1.79 -7.24
CA SER A 126 11.94 -1.39 -6.02
C SER A 126 11.03 -0.62 -5.06
N ARG A 127 10.19 0.29 -5.58
CA ARG A 127 9.20 1.05 -4.81
C ARG A 127 8.14 0.13 -4.20
N LEU A 128 7.58 -0.78 -5.00
CA LEU A 128 6.63 -1.79 -4.53
C LEU A 128 7.24 -2.66 -3.43
N THR A 129 8.44 -3.19 -3.66
CA THR A 129 9.14 -4.03 -2.67
C THR A 129 9.38 -3.28 -1.36
N ALA A 130 9.82 -2.02 -1.43
CA ALA A 130 10.03 -1.19 -0.25
C ALA A 130 8.72 -0.94 0.51
N LEU A 131 7.63 -0.66 -0.21
CA LEU A 131 6.32 -0.43 0.37
C LEU A 131 5.81 -1.67 1.12
N VAL A 132 5.88 -2.85 0.49
CA VAL A 132 5.48 -4.12 1.12
C VAL A 132 6.31 -4.42 2.36
N LYS A 133 7.64 -4.26 2.31
CA LYS A 133 8.50 -4.49 3.47
C LYS A 133 8.14 -3.60 4.66
N GLN A 134 7.70 -2.36 4.43
CA GLN A 134 7.24 -1.50 5.53
C GLN A 134 5.86 -1.93 6.04
N PHE A 135 4.95 -2.39 5.17
CA PHE A 135 3.65 -2.91 5.56
C PHE A 135 3.76 -4.18 6.44
N LEU A 136 4.60 -5.14 6.06
CA LEU A 136 4.77 -6.39 6.82
C LEU A 136 5.29 -6.15 8.25
N LYS A 137 6.06 -5.10 8.49
CA LYS A 137 6.53 -4.72 9.84
C LYS A 137 5.40 -4.33 10.80
N LEU A 138 4.20 -4.03 10.27
CA LEU A 138 3.04 -3.67 11.09
C LEU A 138 2.43 -4.88 11.80
N GLY A 139 2.68 -6.10 11.31
CA GLY A 139 1.98 -7.28 11.81
C GLY A 139 0.47 -7.24 11.56
N TRP A 140 -0.01 -6.41 10.62
CA TRP A 140 -1.42 -6.26 10.30
C TRP A 140 -1.84 -7.26 9.20
N PHE A 141 -1.93 -8.55 9.58
CA PHE A 141 -2.36 -9.65 8.73
C PHE A 141 -3.03 -10.76 9.54
#